data_AF-A0A495U554-F1
#
_entry.id   AF-A0A495U554-F1
#
_cell.length_a   1.000
_cell.length_b   1.000
_cell.length_c   1.000
_cell.angle_alpha   90.00
_cell.angle_beta   90.00
_cell.angle_gamma   90.00
#
_symmetry.space_group_name_H-M   'P 1'
#
loop_
_entity.id
_entity.type
_entity.pdbx_description
1 polymer ?
#
loop_
_entity_poly.entity_id
_entity_poly.type
_entity_poly.pdbx_seq_one_letter_code
_entity_poly.pdbx_strand_id
1 'polypeptide(L)'
;MIFRQLFDAASSTYTYLLGDSSEALLIDPVYEQVPRDMALLQELGLRLPTTLDTHVHADHVTGAWRLRQSCGSLIALAAVVGAEGVNRPLRHGDRIDFGRRHLTVRATPGHTNGCLTYVLDDQSMAFTGDSLLIRGCGRTDFQQGSPQQLFASVRGQILTLPDDCLLYPAHDYRGITVTSVAEERRFNPRLGGDVDVGDFTGHMDNLNLPHPKLMAAAVPANLRCGQPEGDAAAAQAPDWAPLTLRFSGVWEIEPMALLQYAATLQIVDVREAREFIDRLGHLPGAKLVPLSQLMSRLDELDRERPVVVVCRSGVRSAQASVLLTKAGFGKVANLAGGMLRWNTEGLPAASGSA
;
A
#
# COMPACT_ATOMS: atom_id res chain seq x y z
N MET A 1 -3.36 -13.24 14.23
CA MET A 1 -3.56 -12.61 12.91
C MET A 1 -3.50 -11.10 13.04
N ILE A 2 -2.68 -10.47 12.22
CA ILE A 2 -2.60 -9.02 11.99
C ILE A 2 -3.47 -8.72 10.78
N PHE A 3 -4.26 -7.65 10.85
CA PHE A 3 -5.07 -7.17 9.73
C PHE A 3 -4.92 -5.67 9.56
N ARG A 4 -4.72 -5.21 8.33
CA ARG A 4 -4.75 -3.79 7.96
C ARG A 4 -5.51 -3.63 6.64
N GLN A 5 -6.42 -2.66 6.63
CA GLN A 5 -7.03 -2.12 5.43
C GLN A 5 -6.35 -0.80 5.12
N LEU A 6 -5.81 -0.68 3.91
CA LEU A 6 -5.16 0.51 3.39
C LEU A 6 -6.01 1.06 2.26
N PHE A 7 -5.98 2.37 2.05
CA PHE A 7 -6.80 3.03 1.05
C PHE A 7 -5.92 3.86 0.12
N ASP A 8 -6.13 3.72 -1.18
CA ASP A 8 -5.60 4.62 -2.20
C ASP A 8 -6.68 5.62 -2.61
N ALA A 9 -6.44 6.91 -2.36
CA ALA A 9 -7.44 7.95 -2.62
C ALA A 9 -7.61 8.27 -4.12
N ALA A 10 -6.64 7.95 -4.97
CA ALA A 10 -6.70 8.29 -6.40
C ALA A 10 -7.65 7.36 -7.16
N SER A 11 -7.62 6.08 -6.81
CA SER A 11 -8.44 5.00 -7.39
C SER A 11 -9.65 4.62 -6.53
N SER A 12 -9.64 5.02 -5.25
CA SER A 12 -10.57 4.54 -4.21
C SER A 12 -10.43 3.04 -3.92
N THR A 13 -9.25 2.47 -4.17
CA THR A 13 -8.95 1.06 -3.93
C THR A 13 -8.61 0.80 -2.46
N TYR A 14 -9.15 -0.29 -1.94
CA TYR A 14 -8.70 -0.91 -0.71
C TYR A 14 -7.67 -1.99 -0.99
N THR A 15 -6.52 -1.89 -0.32
CA THR A 15 -5.49 -2.93 -0.25
C THR A 15 -5.54 -3.58 1.13
N TYR A 16 -5.47 -4.91 1.20
CA TYR A 16 -5.56 -5.64 2.47
C TYR A 16 -4.29 -6.38 2.81
N LEU A 17 -3.70 -6.08 3.97
CA LEU A 17 -2.59 -6.84 4.54
C LEU A 17 -3.12 -7.79 5.62
N LEU A 18 -2.85 -9.08 5.43
CA LEU A 18 -3.14 -10.13 6.39
C LEU A 18 -1.81 -10.75 6.82
N GLY A 19 -1.50 -10.70 8.11
CA GLY A 19 -0.25 -11.25 8.67
C GLY A 19 -0.52 -12.34 9.70
N ASP A 20 0.31 -13.37 9.72
CA ASP A 20 0.36 -14.33 10.81
C ASP A 20 1.79 -14.84 11.00
N SER A 21 2.22 -14.97 12.26
CA SER A 21 3.61 -15.29 12.61
C SER A 21 4.59 -14.26 12.02
N SER A 22 5.32 -14.60 10.96
CA SER A 22 6.26 -13.72 10.24
C SER A 22 5.97 -13.64 8.74
N GLU A 23 4.79 -14.09 8.30
CA GLU A 23 4.37 -14.11 6.90
C GLU A 23 3.09 -13.31 6.71
N ALA A 24 2.93 -12.75 5.51
CA ALA A 24 1.77 -11.98 5.15
C ALA A 24 1.28 -12.28 3.72
N LEU A 25 0.03 -11.92 3.47
CA LEU A 25 -0.52 -11.72 2.13
C LEU A 25 -0.89 -10.25 1.98
N LEU A 26 -0.79 -9.77 0.75
CA LEU A 26 -1.26 -8.44 0.37
C LEU A 26 -2.22 -8.59 -0.82
N ILE A 27 -3.47 -8.18 -0.62
CA ILE A 27 -4.55 -8.27 -1.61
C ILE A 27 -4.75 -6.91 -2.25
N ASP A 28 -4.82 -6.87 -3.58
CA ASP A 28 -5.02 -5.70 -4.44
C ASP A 28 -4.05 -4.54 -4.13
N PRO A 29 -2.72 -4.77 -4.21
CA PRO A 29 -1.73 -3.70 -4.02
C PRO A 29 -1.77 -2.70 -5.18
N VAL A 30 -1.64 -1.41 -4.88
CA VAL A 30 -1.61 -0.33 -5.89
C VAL A 30 -0.15 0.04 -6.22
N TYR A 31 0.18 0.21 -7.51
CA TYR A 31 1.55 0.44 -7.98
C TYR A 31 2.23 1.62 -7.30
N GLU A 32 1.56 2.75 -7.16
CA GLU A 32 2.06 3.97 -6.51
C GLU A 32 2.28 3.78 -5.00
N GLN A 33 1.55 2.85 -4.39
CA GLN A 33 1.56 2.61 -2.94
C GLN A 33 2.57 1.56 -2.49
N VAL A 34 3.28 0.91 -3.41
CA VAL A 34 4.30 -0.10 -3.06
C VAL A 34 5.34 0.40 -2.03
N PRO A 35 5.85 1.65 -2.09
CA PRO A 35 6.73 2.16 -1.03
C PRO A 35 6.05 2.20 0.35
N ARG A 36 4.77 2.58 0.43
CA ARG A 36 3.97 2.57 1.67
C ARG A 36 3.80 1.15 2.19
N ASP A 37 3.46 0.22 1.30
CA ASP A 37 3.14 -1.16 1.67
C ASP A 37 4.40 -1.91 2.14
N MET A 38 5.54 -1.69 1.47
CA MET A 38 6.85 -2.22 1.88
C MET A 38 7.28 -1.67 3.25
N ALA A 39 7.08 -0.37 3.49
CA ALA A 39 7.39 0.24 4.78
C ALA A 39 6.54 -0.39 5.90
N LEU A 40 5.25 -0.63 5.67
CA LEU A 40 4.37 -1.27 6.64
C LEU A 40 4.79 -2.72 6.95
N LEU A 41 5.14 -3.50 5.91
CA LEU A 41 5.64 -4.87 6.09
C LEU A 41 6.91 -4.90 6.94
N GLN A 42 7.86 -3.99 6.67
CA GLN A 42 9.11 -3.88 7.43
C GLN A 42 8.85 -3.50 8.89
N GLU A 43 7.98 -2.52 9.14
CA GLU A 43 7.64 -2.07 10.50
C GLU A 43 6.93 -3.14 11.33
N LEU A 44 6.12 -3.99 10.68
CA LEU A 44 5.45 -5.11 11.32
C LEU A 44 6.31 -6.37 11.42
N GLY A 45 7.51 -6.38 10.84
CA GLY A 45 8.41 -7.55 10.82
C GLY A 45 7.86 -8.72 10.00
N LEU A 46 7.12 -8.44 8.92
CA LEU A 46 6.45 -9.43 8.09
C LEU A 46 7.17 -9.63 6.76
N ARG A 47 7.27 -10.89 6.31
CA ARG A 47 7.70 -11.26 4.95
C ARG A 47 6.46 -11.43 4.07
N LEU A 48 6.56 -11.05 2.80
CA LEU A 48 5.47 -11.16 1.83
C LEU A 48 5.74 -12.28 0.81
N PRO A 49 5.38 -13.54 1.09
CA PRO A 49 5.54 -14.64 0.13
C PRO A 49 4.68 -14.50 -1.13
N THR A 50 3.50 -13.87 -1.06
CA THR A 50 2.57 -13.81 -2.20
C THR A 50 1.72 -12.54 -2.18
N THR A 51 1.61 -11.88 -3.33
CA THR A 51 0.62 -10.81 -3.60
C THR A 51 -0.55 -11.39 -4.39
N LEU A 52 -1.76 -10.97 -4.04
CA LEU A 52 -3.00 -11.46 -4.62
C LEU A 52 -3.72 -10.31 -5.32
N ASP A 53 -4.06 -10.48 -6.59
CA ASP A 53 -5.03 -9.61 -7.24
C ASP A 53 -6.37 -10.35 -7.33
N THR A 54 -7.47 -9.70 -6.93
CA THR A 54 -8.82 -10.26 -7.03
C THR A 54 -9.26 -10.36 -8.49
N HIS A 55 -8.78 -9.45 -9.34
CA HIS A 55 -9.05 -9.42 -10.78
C HIS A 55 -8.02 -8.51 -11.49
N VAL A 56 -8.11 -8.42 -12.83
CA VAL A 56 -7.37 -7.40 -13.58
C VAL A 56 -8.07 -6.05 -13.39
N HIS A 57 -7.47 -5.16 -12.60
CA HIS A 57 -8.05 -3.85 -12.30
C HIS A 57 -8.07 -2.93 -13.54
N ALA A 58 -9.06 -2.04 -13.62
CA ALA A 58 -9.22 -1.08 -14.74
C ALA A 58 -9.02 0.38 -14.32
N ASP A 59 -8.87 0.63 -13.03
CA ASP A 59 -8.82 1.94 -12.38
C ASP A 59 -7.43 2.26 -11.80
N HIS A 60 -6.58 1.25 -11.59
CA HIS A 60 -5.18 1.43 -11.15
C HIS A 60 -4.28 0.33 -11.73
N VAL A 61 -2.96 0.57 -11.72
CA VAL A 61 -1.96 -0.46 -12.04
C VAL A 61 -1.65 -1.24 -10.76
N THR A 62 -1.64 -2.58 -10.82
CA THR A 62 -1.28 -3.41 -9.66
C THR A 62 0.17 -3.19 -9.25
N GLY A 63 0.44 -3.21 -7.96
CA GLY A 63 1.78 -3.18 -7.37
C GLY A 63 2.49 -4.54 -7.39
N ALA A 64 1.85 -5.61 -7.86
CA ALA A 64 2.35 -6.97 -7.79
C ALA A 64 3.76 -7.15 -8.38
N TRP A 65 4.01 -6.63 -9.59
CA TRP A 65 5.33 -6.72 -10.22
C TRP A 65 6.41 -5.98 -9.40
N ARG A 66 6.13 -4.76 -8.93
CA ARG A 66 7.11 -4.01 -8.10
C ARG A 66 7.40 -4.72 -6.79
N LEU A 67 6.37 -5.24 -6.11
CA LEU A 67 6.55 -5.99 -4.86
C LEU A 67 7.41 -7.24 -5.08
N ARG A 68 7.22 -7.94 -6.21
CA ARG A 68 8.09 -9.04 -6.61
C ARG A 68 9.54 -8.58 -6.81
N GLN A 69 9.78 -7.44 -7.47
CA GLN A 69 11.13 -6.89 -7.61
C GLN A 69 11.74 -6.47 -6.27
N SER A 70 10.93 -5.93 -5.35
CA SER A 70 11.40 -5.40 -4.06
C SER A 70 11.66 -6.48 -3.01
N CYS A 71 10.86 -7.55 -2.96
CA CYS A 71 10.92 -8.55 -1.89
C CYS A 71 10.80 -10.01 -2.35
N GLY A 72 10.69 -10.26 -3.65
CA GLY A 72 10.62 -11.61 -4.19
C GLY A 72 9.24 -12.28 -4.08
N SER A 73 8.18 -11.54 -3.76
CA SER A 73 6.82 -12.09 -3.65
C SER A 73 6.39 -12.80 -4.94
N LEU A 74 5.67 -13.92 -4.79
CA LEU A 74 4.99 -14.57 -5.91
C LEU A 74 3.75 -13.76 -6.29
N ILE A 75 3.49 -13.62 -7.60
CA ILE A 75 2.30 -12.94 -8.10
C ILE A 75 1.22 -13.98 -8.35
N ALA A 76 0.06 -13.84 -7.68
CA ALA A 76 -1.09 -14.69 -7.87
C ALA A 76 -2.30 -13.93 -8.42
N LEU A 77 -2.91 -14.51 -9.44
CA LEU A 77 -4.08 -14.01 -10.15
C LEU A 77 -4.85 -15.20 -10.72
N ALA A 78 -6.13 -15.03 -11.07
CA ALA A 78 -6.93 -16.09 -11.65
C ALA A 78 -6.31 -16.67 -12.93
N ALA A 79 -6.20 -18.01 -12.98
CA ALA A 79 -5.61 -18.73 -14.09
C ALA A 79 -6.29 -18.46 -15.43
N VAL A 80 -7.61 -18.21 -15.41
CA VAL A 80 -8.43 -17.94 -16.60
C VAL A 80 -8.07 -16.63 -17.30
N VAL A 81 -7.42 -15.69 -16.60
CA VAL A 81 -6.99 -14.42 -17.18
C VAL A 81 -5.88 -14.64 -18.20
N GLY A 82 -4.97 -15.60 -17.95
CA GLY A 82 -3.81 -15.83 -18.82
C GLY A 82 -2.83 -14.65 -18.85
N ALA A 83 -2.76 -13.84 -17.79
CA ALA A 83 -1.83 -12.72 -17.69
C ALA A 83 -0.36 -13.19 -17.68
N GLU A 84 0.51 -12.41 -18.32
CA GLU A 84 1.95 -12.64 -18.33
C GLU A 84 2.56 -12.30 -16.97
N GLY A 85 3.56 -13.06 -16.54
CA GLY A 85 4.28 -12.82 -15.28
C GLY A 85 3.64 -13.42 -14.02
N VAL A 86 2.44 -14.00 -14.11
CA VAL A 86 1.79 -14.72 -13.00
C VAL A 86 2.63 -15.93 -12.60
N ASN A 87 3.01 -16.03 -11.33
CA ASN A 87 3.80 -17.15 -10.81
C ASN A 87 2.93 -18.22 -10.15
N ARG A 88 1.76 -17.81 -9.63
CA ARG A 88 0.80 -18.69 -8.96
C ARG A 88 -0.59 -18.51 -9.58
N PRO A 89 -0.90 -19.17 -10.71
CA PRO A 89 -2.22 -19.09 -11.32
C PRO A 89 -3.26 -19.78 -10.44
N LEU A 90 -4.30 -19.06 -10.05
CA LEU A 90 -5.30 -19.51 -9.07
C LEU A 90 -6.59 -20.03 -9.72
N ARG A 91 -7.19 -21.05 -9.11
CA ARG A 91 -8.48 -21.64 -9.47
C ARG A 91 -9.40 -21.73 -8.25
N HIS A 92 -10.68 -21.93 -8.50
CA HIS A 92 -11.65 -22.19 -7.44
C HIS A 92 -11.20 -23.38 -6.57
N GLY A 93 -11.26 -23.23 -5.25
CA GLY A 93 -10.88 -24.24 -4.27
C GLY A 93 -9.39 -24.22 -3.89
N ASP A 94 -8.55 -23.47 -4.60
CA ASP A 94 -7.14 -23.34 -4.23
C ASP A 94 -7.00 -22.71 -2.83
N ARG A 95 -5.91 -23.08 -2.15
CA ARG A 95 -5.56 -22.58 -0.82
C ARG A 95 -4.26 -21.79 -0.87
N ILE A 96 -4.20 -20.69 -0.13
CA ILE A 96 -3.07 -19.76 -0.07
C ILE A 96 -2.68 -19.56 1.40
N ASP A 97 -1.63 -20.24 1.82
CA ASP A 97 -1.13 -20.20 3.20
C ASP A 97 -0.30 -18.95 3.50
N PHE A 98 -0.36 -18.50 4.75
CA PHE A 98 0.52 -17.50 5.35
C PHE A 98 0.64 -17.79 6.86
N GLY A 99 1.83 -18.16 7.32
CA GLY A 99 2.02 -18.60 8.70
C GLY A 99 1.14 -19.83 9.00
N ARG A 100 0.27 -19.74 10.02
CA ARG A 100 -0.67 -20.82 10.38
C ARG A 100 -2.07 -20.63 9.80
N ARG A 101 -2.28 -19.57 9.03
CA ARG A 101 -3.58 -19.18 8.46
C ARG A 101 -3.59 -19.42 6.95
N HIS A 102 -4.78 -19.43 6.36
CA HIS A 102 -4.90 -19.48 4.91
C HIS A 102 -6.13 -18.76 4.37
N LEU A 103 -6.06 -18.40 3.08
CA LEU A 103 -7.20 -18.00 2.27
C LEU A 103 -7.61 -19.15 1.34
N THR A 104 -8.90 -19.41 1.22
CA THR A 104 -9.49 -20.27 0.18
C THR A 104 -10.00 -19.40 -0.96
N VAL A 105 -9.68 -19.78 -2.19
CA VAL A 105 -10.10 -19.09 -3.40
C VAL A 105 -11.50 -19.55 -3.81
N ARG A 106 -12.43 -18.60 -3.98
CA ARG A 106 -13.71 -18.83 -4.66
C ARG A 106 -13.74 -18.05 -5.95
N ALA A 107 -13.90 -18.73 -7.09
CA ALA A 107 -14.16 -18.05 -8.36
C ALA A 107 -15.50 -17.31 -8.32
N THR A 108 -15.48 -16.00 -8.60
CA THR A 108 -16.66 -15.12 -8.58
C THR A 108 -16.74 -14.25 -9.85
N PRO A 109 -16.70 -14.86 -11.06
CA PRO A 109 -16.75 -14.10 -12.30
C PRO A 109 -18.05 -13.30 -12.42
N GLY A 110 -17.98 -12.20 -13.15
CA GLY A 110 -19.14 -11.36 -13.42
C GLY A 110 -18.76 -9.91 -13.64
N HIS A 111 -17.97 -9.31 -12.74
CA HIS A 111 -17.34 -8.01 -13.00
C HIS A 111 -16.31 -8.14 -14.13
N THR A 112 -15.43 -9.15 -14.00
CA THR A 112 -14.60 -9.69 -15.09
C THR A 112 -14.76 -11.21 -15.14
N ASN A 113 -14.27 -11.88 -16.19
CA ASN A 113 -14.21 -13.34 -16.22
C ASN A 113 -13.21 -13.95 -15.22
N GLY A 114 -12.29 -13.14 -14.69
CA GLY A 114 -11.19 -13.54 -13.82
C GLY A 114 -11.34 -13.13 -12.36
N CYS A 115 -12.53 -12.66 -11.94
CA CYS A 115 -12.75 -12.26 -10.55
C CYS A 115 -12.69 -13.45 -9.58
N LEU A 116 -11.98 -13.26 -8.48
CA LEU A 116 -11.86 -14.16 -7.34
C LEU A 116 -12.28 -13.46 -6.06
N THR A 117 -12.92 -14.22 -5.16
CA THR A 117 -13.10 -13.89 -3.76
C THR A 117 -12.17 -14.72 -2.91
N TYR A 118 -11.46 -14.09 -1.97
CA TYR A 118 -10.59 -14.79 -1.03
C TYR A 118 -11.28 -14.92 0.32
N VAL A 119 -11.45 -16.13 0.83
CA VAL A 119 -12.17 -16.40 2.10
C VAL A 119 -11.18 -16.85 3.15
N LEU A 120 -11.18 -16.21 4.32
CA LEU A 120 -10.34 -16.61 5.45
C LEU A 120 -10.76 -17.99 5.97
N ASP A 121 -9.79 -18.77 6.45
CA ASP A 121 -9.97 -20.15 6.90
C ASP A 121 -11.09 -20.40 7.92
N ASP A 122 -11.33 -19.47 8.84
CA ASP A 122 -12.40 -19.48 9.83
C ASP A 122 -13.72 -18.87 9.31
N GLN A 123 -13.74 -18.44 8.04
CA GLN A 123 -14.84 -17.77 7.36
C GLN A 123 -15.33 -16.48 8.04
N SER A 124 -14.55 -15.90 8.95
CA SER A 124 -14.91 -14.62 9.60
C SER A 124 -14.78 -13.42 8.65
N MET A 125 -14.01 -13.55 7.58
CA MET A 125 -13.74 -12.50 6.59
C MET A 125 -13.66 -13.06 5.18
N ALA A 126 -14.17 -12.31 4.20
CA ALA A 126 -13.94 -12.55 2.78
C ALA A 126 -13.62 -11.24 2.04
N PHE A 127 -12.70 -11.32 1.08
CA PHE A 127 -12.26 -10.21 0.25
C PHE A 127 -12.89 -10.37 -1.13
N THR A 128 -13.90 -9.55 -1.42
CA THR A 128 -14.87 -9.80 -2.49
C THR A 128 -14.49 -9.19 -3.83
N GLY A 129 -13.32 -8.52 -3.90
CA GLY A 129 -12.91 -7.73 -5.06
C GLY A 129 -14.03 -6.77 -5.47
N ASP A 130 -14.26 -6.69 -6.77
CA ASP A 130 -15.40 -5.96 -7.34
C ASP A 130 -16.61 -6.86 -7.67
N SER A 131 -16.61 -8.13 -7.23
CA SER A 131 -17.79 -8.98 -7.39
C SER A 131 -18.95 -8.50 -6.50
N LEU A 132 -18.66 -8.11 -5.26
CA LEU A 132 -19.64 -7.53 -4.34
C LEU A 132 -19.03 -6.31 -3.66
N LEU A 133 -19.77 -5.20 -3.67
CA LEU A 133 -19.41 -3.95 -3.01
C LEU A 133 -20.42 -3.66 -1.88
N ILE A 134 -20.10 -2.69 -1.03
CA ILE A 134 -20.98 -2.31 0.08
C ILE A 134 -22.27 -1.67 -0.48
N ARG A 135 -23.40 -2.37 -0.34
CA ARG A 135 -24.70 -2.00 -0.93
C ARG A 135 -24.65 -1.82 -2.44
N GLY A 136 -23.81 -2.58 -3.12
CA GLY A 136 -23.66 -2.54 -4.57
C GLY A 136 -22.89 -3.73 -5.12
N CYS A 137 -22.38 -3.58 -6.34
CA CYS A 137 -21.50 -4.54 -6.99
C CYS A 137 -20.70 -3.81 -8.08
N GLY A 138 -19.63 -4.44 -8.56
CA GLY A 138 -18.90 -3.98 -9.73
C GLY A 138 -19.77 -3.94 -10.98
N ARG A 139 -19.34 -3.13 -11.95
CA ARG A 139 -19.95 -3.04 -13.29
C ARG A 139 -19.72 -4.33 -14.09
N THR A 140 -20.47 -4.59 -15.14
CA THR A 140 -20.41 -5.87 -15.89
C THR A 140 -20.33 -5.69 -17.40
N ASP A 141 -20.02 -4.50 -17.87
CA ASP A 141 -20.07 -4.07 -19.28
C ASP A 141 -18.67 -4.03 -19.96
N PHE A 142 -17.60 -4.37 -19.23
CA PHE A 142 -16.22 -4.46 -19.73
C PHE A 142 -15.56 -5.77 -19.30
N GLN A 143 -14.37 -6.07 -19.82
CA GLN A 143 -13.49 -7.17 -19.35
C GLN A 143 -14.20 -8.54 -19.25
N GLN A 144 -15.00 -8.87 -20.27
CA GLN A 144 -15.80 -10.10 -20.34
C GLN A 144 -16.78 -10.24 -19.16
N GLY A 145 -17.22 -9.12 -18.59
CA GLY A 145 -18.23 -9.07 -17.55
C GLY A 145 -19.57 -9.62 -18.02
N SER A 146 -20.36 -10.13 -17.08
CA SER A 146 -21.70 -10.66 -17.30
C SER A 146 -22.54 -10.47 -16.05
N PRO A 147 -23.68 -9.77 -16.12
CA PRO A 147 -24.56 -9.60 -14.98
C PRO A 147 -25.18 -10.94 -14.54
N GLN A 148 -25.50 -11.85 -15.47
CA GLN A 148 -26.01 -13.18 -15.12
C GLN A 148 -24.96 -13.99 -14.32
N GLN A 149 -23.70 -13.95 -14.75
CA GLN A 149 -22.62 -14.62 -14.01
C GLN A 149 -22.38 -13.94 -12.66
N LEU A 150 -22.39 -12.61 -12.61
CA LEU A 150 -22.19 -11.87 -11.35
C LEU A 150 -23.25 -12.23 -10.32
N PHE A 151 -24.53 -12.25 -10.73
CA PHE A 151 -25.64 -12.65 -9.88
C PHE A 151 -25.45 -14.07 -9.31
N ALA A 152 -25.12 -15.03 -10.18
CA ALA A 152 -24.89 -16.41 -9.79
C ALA A 152 -23.68 -16.55 -8.85
N SER A 153 -22.57 -15.85 -9.15
CA SER A 153 -21.36 -15.82 -8.34
C SER A 153 -21.61 -15.27 -6.95
N VAL A 154 -22.24 -14.09 -6.83
CA VAL A 154 -22.51 -13.48 -5.53
C VAL A 154 -23.41 -14.38 -4.69
N ARG A 155 -24.53 -14.86 -5.24
CA ARG A 155 -25.49 -15.69 -4.47
C ARG A 155 -24.97 -17.08 -4.15
N GLY A 156 -24.15 -17.68 -5.02
CA GLY A 156 -23.62 -19.04 -4.82
C GLY A 156 -22.33 -19.10 -4.02
N GLN A 157 -21.49 -18.05 -4.08
CA GLN A 157 -20.13 -18.08 -3.54
C GLN A 157 -19.87 -17.10 -2.41
N ILE A 158 -20.60 -15.98 -2.34
CA ILE A 158 -20.38 -14.97 -1.30
C ILE A 158 -21.49 -15.04 -0.27
N LEU A 159 -22.75 -14.97 -0.70
CA LEU A 159 -23.90 -14.98 0.21
C LEU A 159 -24.20 -16.35 0.81
N THR A 160 -23.45 -17.40 0.46
CA THR A 160 -23.50 -18.72 1.13
C THR A 160 -22.57 -18.82 2.34
N LEU A 161 -21.74 -17.81 2.58
CA LEU A 161 -20.90 -17.70 3.78
C LEU A 161 -21.76 -17.45 5.05
N PRO A 162 -21.20 -17.64 6.26
CA PRO A 162 -21.88 -17.32 7.51
C PRO A 162 -22.37 -15.87 7.53
N ASP A 163 -23.52 -15.64 8.17
CA ASP A 163 -24.18 -14.34 8.21
C ASP A 163 -23.30 -13.23 8.82
N ASP A 164 -22.44 -13.59 9.78
CA ASP A 164 -21.48 -12.70 10.46
C ASP A 164 -20.14 -12.56 9.73
N CYS A 165 -19.95 -13.23 8.60
CA CYS A 165 -18.76 -13.08 7.76
C CYS A 165 -18.66 -11.63 7.25
N LEU A 166 -17.56 -10.97 7.57
CA LEU A 166 -17.25 -9.62 7.11
C LEU A 166 -16.81 -9.65 5.65
N LEU A 167 -17.32 -8.72 4.87
CA LEU A 167 -17.08 -8.61 3.43
C LEU A 167 -16.31 -7.32 3.14
N TYR A 168 -15.12 -7.50 2.59
CA TYR A 168 -14.15 -6.46 2.31
C TYR A 168 -13.99 -6.28 0.78
N PRO A 169 -14.58 -5.23 0.18
CA PRO A 169 -14.52 -5.02 -1.27
C PRO A 169 -13.18 -4.46 -1.73
N ALA A 170 -12.89 -4.50 -3.03
CA ALA A 170 -11.72 -3.79 -3.57
C ALA A 170 -11.94 -2.27 -3.62
N HIS A 171 -13.18 -1.79 -3.66
CA HIS A 171 -13.48 -0.35 -3.77
C HIS A 171 -14.64 0.10 -2.87
N ASP A 172 -14.55 1.34 -2.39
CA ASP A 172 -15.70 2.11 -1.90
C ASP A 172 -15.50 3.60 -2.18
N TYR A 173 -16.58 4.29 -2.53
CA TYR A 173 -16.55 5.70 -2.94
C TYR A 173 -17.22 6.64 -1.94
N ARG A 174 -17.57 6.14 -0.74
CA ARG A 174 -18.31 6.86 0.31
C ARG A 174 -17.60 6.85 1.68
N GLY A 175 -16.44 6.21 1.77
CA GLY A 175 -15.68 6.06 3.00
C GLY A 175 -16.19 4.95 3.91
N ILE A 176 -16.98 4.00 3.38
CA ILE A 176 -17.44 2.82 4.12
C ILE A 176 -16.45 1.68 3.91
N THR A 177 -15.99 1.07 5.00
CA THR A 177 -14.84 0.18 4.97
C THR A 177 -15.18 -1.30 4.89
N VAL A 178 -16.34 -1.71 5.37
CA VAL A 178 -16.74 -3.12 5.48
C VAL A 178 -18.26 -3.27 5.53
N THR A 179 -18.76 -4.43 5.11
CA THR A 179 -20.15 -4.88 5.28
C THR A 179 -20.16 -6.34 5.76
N SER A 180 -21.31 -6.97 5.87
CA SER A 180 -21.43 -8.39 6.23
C SER A 180 -22.35 -9.15 5.27
N VAL A 181 -22.26 -10.48 5.28
CA VAL A 181 -23.15 -11.33 4.50
C VAL A 181 -24.61 -11.09 4.86
N ALA A 182 -24.94 -11.01 6.15
CA ALA A 182 -26.31 -10.73 6.61
C ALA A 182 -26.84 -9.42 6.04
N GLU A 183 -26.00 -8.38 6.07
CA GLU A 183 -26.36 -7.07 5.56
C GLU A 183 -26.57 -7.06 4.05
N GLU A 184 -25.65 -7.62 3.26
CA GLU A 184 -25.78 -7.63 1.80
C GLU A 184 -26.91 -8.56 1.34
N ARG A 185 -27.10 -9.72 2.00
CA ARG A 185 -28.19 -10.64 1.69
C ARG A 185 -29.55 -9.97 1.91
N ARG A 186 -29.70 -9.11 2.91
CA ARG A 186 -30.98 -8.45 3.22
C ARG A 186 -31.16 -7.09 2.55
N PHE A 187 -30.09 -6.32 2.40
CA PHE A 187 -30.17 -4.88 2.11
C PHE A 187 -29.37 -4.45 0.88
N ASN A 188 -28.66 -5.34 0.18
CA ASN A 188 -28.07 -4.96 -1.10
C ASN A 188 -29.20 -4.63 -2.09
N PRO A 189 -29.28 -3.39 -2.60
CA PRO A 189 -30.40 -2.96 -3.43
C PRO A 189 -30.42 -3.59 -4.83
N ARG A 190 -29.34 -4.30 -5.22
CA ARG A 190 -29.21 -4.98 -6.52
C ARG A 190 -29.27 -6.49 -6.40
N LEU A 191 -28.80 -7.07 -5.30
CA LEU A 191 -28.51 -8.50 -5.18
C LEU A 191 -29.21 -9.17 -3.99
N GLY A 192 -29.67 -8.38 -3.02
CA GLY A 192 -30.27 -8.84 -1.77
C GLY A 192 -31.78 -9.05 -1.86
N GLY A 193 -32.36 -9.58 -0.78
CA GLY A 193 -33.78 -9.88 -0.68
C GLY A 193 -34.27 -10.85 -1.75
N ASP A 194 -35.46 -10.58 -2.26
CA ASP A 194 -36.18 -11.39 -3.24
C ASP A 194 -35.85 -11.03 -4.70
N VAL A 195 -34.84 -10.18 -4.92
CA VAL A 195 -34.40 -9.78 -6.27
C VAL A 195 -34.01 -11.03 -7.08
N ASP A 196 -34.58 -11.15 -8.28
CA ASP A 196 -34.26 -12.22 -9.22
C ASP A 196 -33.18 -11.81 -10.24
N VAL A 197 -32.77 -12.76 -11.08
CA VAL A 197 -31.73 -12.52 -12.09
C VAL A 197 -32.19 -11.51 -13.15
N GLY A 198 -33.48 -11.49 -13.48
CA GLY A 198 -34.06 -10.56 -14.46
C GLY A 198 -33.98 -9.13 -13.95
N ASP A 199 -34.45 -8.89 -12.73
CA ASP A 199 -34.36 -7.60 -12.03
C ASP A 199 -32.92 -7.08 -12.00
N PHE A 200 -31.98 -7.95 -11.59
CA PHE A 200 -30.56 -7.59 -11.54
C PHE A 200 -29.99 -7.24 -12.91
N THR A 201 -30.20 -8.09 -13.91
CA THR A 201 -29.68 -7.84 -15.27
C THR A 201 -30.25 -6.57 -15.87
N GLY A 202 -31.56 -6.35 -15.72
CA GLY A 202 -32.22 -5.12 -16.16
C GLY A 202 -31.65 -3.87 -15.47
N HIS A 203 -31.34 -3.95 -14.17
CA HIS A 203 -30.66 -2.86 -13.46
C HIS A 203 -29.26 -2.59 -14.03
N MET A 204 -28.44 -3.64 -14.18
CA MET A 204 -27.05 -3.52 -14.62
C MET A 204 -26.94 -2.99 -16.06
N ASP A 205 -27.82 -3.44 -16.96
CA ASP A 205 -27.85 -3.00 -18.36
C ASP A 205 -28.24 -1.51 -18.51
N ASN A 206 -28.87 -0.93 -17.48
CA ASN A 206 -29.35 0.47 -17.49
C ASN A 206 -28.51 1.41 -16.59
N LEU A 207 -27.37 0.95 -16.06
CA LEU A 207 -26.51 1.76 -15.19
C LEU A 207 -25.90 2.99 -15.90
N ASN A 208 -25.67 2.91 -17.22
CA ASN A 208 -25.14 4.00 -18.06
C ASN A 208 -23.93 4.74 -17.44
N LEU A 209 -23.00 3.98 -16.85
CA LEU A 209 -21.82 4.54 -16.20
C LEU A 209 -20.83 5.10 -17.23
N PRO A 210 -20.10 6.19 -16.89
CA PRO A 210 -19.04 6.69 -17.76
C PRO A 210 -17.97 5.61 -17.99
N HIS A 211 -17.29 5.72 -19.13
CA HIS A 211 -16.14 4.88 -19.45
C HIS A 211 -15.07 5.00 -18.34
N PRO A 212 -14.48 3.89 -17.84
CA PRO A 212 -13.48 3.98 -16.79
C PRO A 212 -12.26 4.77 -17.26
N LYS A 213 -11.77 5.69 -16.41
CA LYS A 213 -10.79 6.71 -16.78
C LYS A 213 -9.43 6.14 -17.15
N LEU A 214 -8.98 5.10 -16.44
CA LEU A 214 -7.62 4.55 -16.57
C LEU A 214 -7.59 3.21 -17.31
N MET A 215 -8.71 2.68 -17.77
CA MET A 215 -8.80 1.32 -18.33
C MET A 215 -7.82 1.07 -19.49
N ALA A 216 -7.66 2.06 -20.38
CA ALA A 216 -6.78 1.96 -21.53
C ALA A 216 -5.28 1.84 -21.16
N ALA A 217 -4.91 2.28 -19.96
CA ALA A 217 -3.54 2.16 -19.44
C ALA A 217 -3.42 1.00 -18.43
N ALA A 218 -4.37 0.90 -17.49
CA ALA A 218 -4.36 -0.05 -16.40
C ALA A 218 -4.51 -1.50 -16.90
N VAL A 219 -5.48 -1.78 -17.77
CA VAL A 219 -5.74 -3.16 -18.22
C VAL A 219 -4.53 -3.76 -18.95
N PRO A 220 -3.91 -3.09 -19.95
CA PRO A 220 -2.69 -3.62 -20.59
C PRO A 220 -1.51 -3.79 -19.63
N ALA A 221 -1.34 -2.89 -18.65
CA ALA A 221 -0.30 -3.03 -17.64
C ALA A 221 -0.56 -4.24 -16.72
N ASN A 222 -1.82 -4.41 -16.29
CA ASN A 222 -2.23 -5.47 -15.36
C ASN A 222 -2.28 -6.85 -16.01
N LEU A 223 -2.47 -6.94 -17.33
CA LEU A 223 -2.26 -8.17 -18.09
C LEU A 223 -0.79 -8.64 -18.13
N ARG A 224 0.14 -7.79 -17.68
CA ARG A 224 1.55 -8.12 -17.40
C ARG A 224 1.89 -7.94 -15.92
N CYS A 225 0.90 -8.10 -15.05
CA CYS A 225 1.04 -7.99 -13.60
C CYS A 225 1.61 -6.65 -13.09
N GLY A 226 1.40 -5.55 -13.83
CA GLY A 226 1.90 -4.23 -13.48
C GLY A 226 3.35 -3.98 -13.91
N GLN A 227 3.91 -4.83 -14.79
CA GLN A 227 5.21 -4.58 -15.40
C GLN A 227 5.15 -3.36 -16.34
N PRO A 228 6.02 -2.35 -16.17
CA PRO A 228 6.10 -1.20 -17.06
C PRO A 228 6.49 -1.57 -18.50
N GLU A 229 6.12 -0.73 -19.47
CA GLU A 229 6.60 -0.85 -20.85
C GLU A 229 8.03 -0.33 -21.00
N GLY A 230 8.86 -1.10 -21.72
CA GLY A 230 10.26 -0.76 -21.97
C GLY A 230 11.15 -0.86 -20.72
N ASP A 231 12.28 -0.17 -20.75
CA ASP A 231 13.24 -0.10 -19.63
C ASP A 231 12.82 0.89 -18.53
N ALA A 232 11.52 1.21 -18.45
CA ALA A 232 10.99 2.09 -17.41
C ALA A 232 11.21 1.43 -16.04
N ALA A 233 12.29 1.81 -15.38
CA ALA A 233 12.62 1.33 -14.05
C ALA A 233 11.48 1.66 -13.08
N ALA A 234 11.14 0.71 -12.20
CA ALA A 234 10.30 0.99 -11.05
C ALA A 234 10.83 2.26 -10.36
N ALA A 235 9.95 3.18 -9.91
CA ALA A 235 10.38 4.37 -9.18
C ALA A 235 11.34 3.93 -8.05
N GLN A 236 12.63 4.25 -8.23
CA GLN A 236 13.72 3.77 -7.39
C GLN A 236 13.71 4.53 -6.08
N ALA A 237 14.19 3.88 -5.02
CA ALA A 237 14.56 4.59 -3.80
C ALA A 237 15.51 5.74 -4.15
N PRO A 238 15.53 6.83 -3.36
CA PRO A 238 16.43 7.95 -3.63
C PRO A 238 17.88 7.46 -3.77
N ASP A 239 18.58 7.94 -4.79
CA ASP A 239 19.91 7.48 -5.19
C ASP A 239 21.06 8.18 -4.45
N TRP A 240 20.75 9.24 -3.71
CA TRP A 240 21.75 10.11 -3.07
C TRP A 240 22.28 9.58 -1.73
N ALA A 241 21.58 8.61 -1.11
CA ALA A 241 22.00 7.91 0.10
C ALA A 241 21.20 6.61 0.27
N PRO A 242 21.68 5.63 1.05
CA PRO A 242 20.88 4.46 1.42
C PRO A 242 19.81 4.87 2.44
N LEU A 243 18.58 5.06 1.95
CA LEU A 243 17.44 5.52 2.73
C LEU A 243 16.36 4.44 2.87
N THR A 244 15.66 4.46 4.00
CA THR A 244 14.47 3.64 4.25
C THR A 244 13.26 4.55 4.40
N LEU A 245 12.19 4.29 3.65
CA LEU A 245 10.92 4.98 3.84
C LEU A 245 10.19 4.37 5.04
N ARG A 246 9.75 5.21 5.98
CA ARG A 246 8.87 4.79 7.08
C ARG A 246 7.41 4.85 6.66
N PHE A 247 6.56 4.07 7.32
CA PHE A 247 5.12 4.07 7.01
C PHE A 247 4.48 5.45 7.23
N SER A 248 5.08 6.28 8.09
CA SER A 248 4.71 7.68 8.29
C SER A 248 5.02 8.61 7.10
N GLY A 249 5.62 8.10 6.02
CA GLY A 249 5.99 8.88 4.83
C GLY A 249 7.30 9.66 4.95
N VAL A 250 8.12 9.37 5.97
CA VAL A 250 9.40 10.05 6.21
C VAL A 250 10.54 9.14 5.75
N TRP A 251 11.44 9.67 4.93
CA TRP A 251 12.70 9.00 4.59
C TRP A 251 13.66 9.07 5.77
N GLU A 252 14.25 7.94 6.12
CA GLU A 252 15.25 7.83 7.17
C GLU A 252 16.59 7.36 6.64
N ILE A 253 17.65 7.94 7.18
CA ILE A 253 19.02 7.48 7.02
C ILE A 253 19.51 6.86 8.33
N GLU A 254 20.17 5.71 8.23
CA GLU A 254 20.80 5.03 9.37
C GLU A 254 22.08 5.76 9.82
N PRO A 255 22.44 5.75 11.11
CA PRO A 255 23.60 6.50 11.61
C PRO A 255 24.92 6.18 10.90
N MET A 256 25.21 4.90 10.66
CA MET A 256 26.41 4.47 9.92
C MET A 256 26.41 4.96 8.46
N ALA A 257 25.26 4.93 7.80
CA ALA A 257 25.11 5.45 6.45
C ALA A 257 25.35 6.97 6.42
N LEU A 258 24.78 7.71 7.36
CA LEU A 258 25.03 9.15 7.46
C LEU A 258 26.51 9.47 7.64
N LEU A 259 27.23 8.71 8.48
CA LEU A 259 28.67 8.88 8.66
C LEU A 259 29.45 8.69 7.35
N GLN A 260 29.10 7.67 6.55
CA GLN A 260 29.76 7.38 5.28
C GLN A 260 29.49 8.45 4.20
N TYR A 261 28.29 9.02 4.19
CA TYR A 261 27.85 9.98 3.16
C TYR A 261 27.98 11.44 3.61
N ALA A 262 28.40 11.73 4.85
CA ALA A 262 28.36 13.07 5.45
C ALA A 262 28.94 14.20 4.56
N ALA A 263 30.00 13.91 3.80
CA ALA A 263 30.65 14.90 2.93
C ALA A 263 29.76 15.42 1.79
N THR A 264 28.77 14.65 1.32
CA THR A 264 27.87 15.04 0.23
C THR A 264 26.56 15.65 0.74
N LEU A 265 26.34 15.60 2.05
CA LEU A 265 25.09 15.98 2.70
C LEU A 265 25.22 17.34 3.39
N GLN A 266 24.08 18.01 3.61
CA GLN A 266 24.01 19.07 4.60
C GLN A 266 23.26 18.55 5.83
N ILE A 267 23.88 18.67 7.01
CA ILE A 267 23.31 18.19 8.26
C ILE A 267 22.70 19.37 8.99
N VAL A 268 21.41 19.30 9.29
CA VAL A 268 20.68 20.37 9.98
C VAL A 268 20.22 19.86 11.34
N ASP A 269 20.76 20.45 12.40
CA ASP A 269 20.36 20.15 13.77
C ASP A 269 19.23 21.07 14.20
N VAL A 270 18.06 20.48 14.47
CA VAL A 270 16.84 21.22 14.83
C VAL A 270 16.56 21.22 16.33
N ARG A 271 17.54 20.83 17.16
CA ARG A 271 17.46 20.98 18.61
C ARG A 271 17.61 22.44 19.03
N GLU A 272 17.36 22.72 20.31
CA GLU A 272 17.66 24.02 20.89
C GLU A 272 19.18 24.21 21.07
N ALA A 273 19.64 25.46 21.08
CA ALA A 273 21.08 25.78 21.20
C ALA A 273 21.74 25.14 22.43
N ARG A 274 21.02 25.06 23.55
CA ARG A 274 21.49 24.40 24.78
C ARG A 274 21.74 22.89 24.61
N GLU A 275 20.98 22.22 23.74
CA GLU A 275 21.13 20.79 23.48
C GLU A 275 22.28 20.54 22.49
N PHE A 276 22.57 21.48 21.59
CA PHE A 276 23.65 21.36 20.59
C PHE A 276 25.04 21.28 21.22
N ILE A 277 25.22 21.92 22.38
CA ILE A 277 26.47 21.96 23.16
C ILE A 277 26.39 21.11 24.44
N ASP A 278 25.33 20.30 24.61
CA ASP A 278 25.21 19.44 25.79
C ASP A 278 26.13 18.21 25.71
N ARG A 279 25.96 17.28 26.65
CA ARG A 279 26.77 16.06 26.75
C ARG A 279 26.63 15.10 25.56
N LEU A 280 25.55 15.20 24.78
CA LEU A 280 25.38 14.43 23.55
C LEU A 280 26.21 14.99 22.40
N GLY A 281 26.72 16.22 22.52
CA GLY A 281 27.39 16.94 21.45
C GLY A 281 26.48 17.14 20.23
N HIS A 282 27.08 17.28 19.06
CA HIS A 282 26.40 17.37 17.77
C HIS A 282 27.20 16.63 16.68
N LEU A 283 26.57 16.37 15.53
CA LEU A 283 27.25 15.78 14.39
C LEU A 283 28.30 16.75 13.82
N PRO A 284 29.50 16.29 13.44
CA PRO A 284 30.49 17.13 12.77
C PRO A 284 29.92 17.82 11.52
N GLY A 285 30.11 19.14 11.40
CA GLY A 285 29.61 19.92 10.27
C GLY A 285 28.09 20.20 10.29
N ALA A 286 27.38 19.85 11.37
CA ALA A 286 25.97 20.16 11.52
C ALA A 286 25.73 21.66 11.70
N LYS A 287 24.74 22.19 10.97
CA LYS A 287 24.25 23.55 11.11
C LYS A 287 23.07 23.58 12.08
N LEU A 288 23.21 24.35 13.17
CA LEU A 288 22.13 24.53 14.14
C LEU A 288 21.05 25.48 13.60
N VAL A 289 19.86 24.95 13.37
CA VAL A 289 18.65 25.70 13.02
C VAL A 289 17.48 25.15 13.84
N PRO A 290 17.20 25.68 15.04
CA PRO A 290 16.15 25.15 15.91
C PRO A 290 14.81 25.03 15.18
N LEU A 291 14.03 23.99 15.46
CA LEU A 291 12.77 23.71 14.76
C LEU A 291 11.82 24.91 14.71
N SER A 292 11.75 25.70 15.79
CA SER A 292 10.90 26.91 15.87
C SER A 292 11.32 28.03 14.90
N GLN A 293 12.56 28.02 14.43
CA GLN A 293 13.15 29.02 13.53
C GLN A 293 13.34 28.51 12.10
N LEU A 294 13.17 27.20 11.87
CA LEU A 294 13.48 26.54 10.59
C LEU A 294 12.80 27.24 9.40
N MET A 295 11.50 27.54 9.52
CA MET A 295 10.74 28.14 8.42
C MET A 295 11.13 29.60 8.12
N SER A 296 11.65 30.33 9.11
CA SER A 296 12.18 31.69 8.91
C SER A 296 13.63 31.72 8.42
N ARG A 297 14.31 30.57 8.43
CA ARG A 297 15.74 30.44 8.12
C ARG A 297 15.97 29.43 6.97
N LEU A 298 15.04 29.35 6.03
CA LEU A 298 15.19 28.44 4.88
C LEU A 298 16.28 28.89 3.91
N ASP A 299 16.51 30.20 3.78
CA ASP A 299 17.54 30.78 2.90
C ASP A 299 18.97 30.45 3.35
N GLU A 300 19.11 29.92 4.56
CA GLU A 300 20.36 29.42 5.10
C GLU A 300 20.70 27.99 4.64
N LEU A 301 19.77 27.31 3.98
CA LEU A 301 19.91 25.93 3.51
C LEU A 301 19.96 25.90 1.99
N ASP A 302 20.83 25.04 1.45
CA ASP A 302 20.96 24.86 0.01
C ASP A 302 19.85 23.93 -0.49
N ARG A 303 19.04 24.34 -1.46
CA ARG A 303 17.92 23.52 -1.94
C ARG A 303 18.36 22.35 -2.83
N GLU A 304 19.53 22.45 -3.44
CA GLU A 304 20.06 21.45 -4.37
C GLU A 304 20.83 20.33 -3.67
N ARG A 305 21.36 20.62 -2.47
CA ARG A 305 22.09 19.64 -1.65
C ARG A 305 21.14 18.79 -0.80
N PRO A 306 21.32 17.47 -0.71
CA PRO A 306 20.48 16.64 0.16
C PRO A 306 20.60 17.02 1.64
N VAL A 307 19.45 17.16 2.31
CA VAL A 307 19.35 17.54 3.73
C VAL A 307 19.13 16.33 4.60
N VAL A 308 19.95 16.15 5.63
CA VAL A 308 19.67 15.24 6.73
C VAL A 308 19.38 16.03 7.98
N VAL A 309 18.18 15.86 8.52
CA VAL A 309 17.75 16.56 9.72
C VAL A 309 17.99 15.69 10.95
N VAL A 310 18.59 16.27 11.98
CA VAL A 310 18.88 15.60 13.25
C VAL A 310 18.23 16.33 14.41
N CYS A 311 17.70 15.56 15.35
CA CYS A 311 17.35 16.06 16.67
C CYS A 311 17.81 15.07 17.75
N ARG A 312 17.33 15.24 18.99
CA ARG A 312 17.69 14.36 20.10
C ARG A 312 17.35 12.88 19.83
N SER A 313 16.13 12.59 19.38
CA SER A 313 15.58 11.22 19.32
C SER A 313 14.95 10.84 17.97
N GLY A 314 15.00 11.73 16.97
CA GLY A 314 14.36 11.52 15.66
C GLY A 314 12.97 12.17 15.49
N VAL A 315 12.29 12.55 16.59
CA VAL A 315 10.90 13.05 16.53
C VAL A 315 10.78 14.45 15.91
N ARG A 316 11.52 15.43 16.44
CA ARG A 316 11.50 16.82 15.91
C ARG A 316 12.08 16.90 14.50
N SER A 317 13.08 16.09 14.22
CA SER A 317 13.71 16.03 12.90
C SER A 317 12.79 15.41 11.86
N ALA A 318 11.97 14.40 12.20
CA ALA A 318 10.92 13.92 11.29
C ALA A 318 9.89 15.01 10.94
N GLN A 319 9.46 15.81 11.92
CA GLN A 319 8.58 16.97 11.66
C GLN A 319 9.27 18.00 10.77
N ALA A 320 10.54 18.33 11.03
CA ALA A 320 11.32 19.22 10.20
C ALA A 320 11.48 18.69 8.76
N SER A 321 11.65 17.38 8.57
CA SER A 321 11.73 16.78 7.24
C SER A 321 10.46 17.05 6.44
N VAL A 322 9.28 16.89 7.05
CA VAL A 322 8.00 17.21 6.41
C VAL A 322 7.88 18.70 6.06
N LEU A 323 8.32 19.58 6.96
CA LEU A 323 8.30 21.03 6.72
C LEU A 323 9.22 21.42 5.54
N LEU A 324 10.43 20.86 5.48
CA LEU A 324 11.37 21.11 4.38
C LEU A 324 10.84 20.57 3.04
N THR A 325 10.28 19.36 3.01
CA THR A 325 9.64 18.82 1.79
C THR A 325 8.50 19.73 1.31
N LYS A 326 7.63 20.21 2.21
CA LYS A 326 6.58 21.18 1.87
C LYS A 326 7.12 22.53 1.39
N ALA A 327 8.30 22.92 1.87
CA ALA A 327 8.98 24.14 1.46
C ALA A 327 9.75 23.99 0.13
N GLY A 328 9.69 22.83 -0.53
CA GLY A 328 10.29 22.58 -1.84
C GLY A 328 11.69 21.94 -1.82
N PHE A 329 12.14 21.41 -0.67
CA PHE A 329 13.36 20.60 -0.64
C PHE A 329 13.05 19.19 -1.15
N GLY A 330 13.61 18.83 -2.31
CA GLY A 330 13.34 17.54 -2.96
C GLY A 330 14.09 16.35 -2.36
N LYS A 331 15.18 16.58 -1.62
CA LYS A 331 16.05 15.55 -1.05
C LYS A 331 16.20 15.76 0.45
N VAL A 332 15.32 15.14 1.24
CA VAL A 332 15.29 15.31 2.70
C VAL A 332 15.16 13.96 3.38
N ALA A 333 15.98 13.70 4.40
CA ALA A 333 15.85 12.54 5.27
C ALA A 333 15.97 12.93 6.75
N ASN A 334 15.43 12.08 7.61
CA ASN A 334 15.56 12.13 9.06
C ASN A 334 16.67 11.18 9.52
N LEU A 335 17.49 11.58 10.50
CA LEU A 335 18.40 10.64 11.14
C LEU A 335 17.62 9.71 12.08
N ALA A 336 17.62 8.41 11.76
CA ALA A 336 16.95 7.40 12.56
C ALA A 336 17.48 7.39 14.01
N GLY A 337 16.58 7.55 14.99
CA GLY A 337 16.92 7.57 16.42
C GLY A 337 17.69 8.81 16.92
N GLY A 338 18.03 9.76 16.04
CA GLY A 338 18.69 11.02 16.38
C GLY A 338 20.03 10.87 17.11
N MET A 339 20.42 11.92 17.84
CA MET A 339 21.67 11.96 18.62
C MET A 339 21.77 10.85 19.67
N LEU A 340 20.66 10.40 20.25
CA LEU A 340 20.67 9.32 21.24
C LEU A 340 21.20 8.02 20.62
N ARG A 341 20.69 7.65 19.45
CA ARG A 341 21.14 6.45 18.74
C ARG A 341 22.57 6.61 18.22
N TRP A 342 22.90 7.77 17.65
CA TRP A 342 24.27 8.11 17.23
C TRP A 342 25.30 7.90 18.35
N ASN A 343 25.00 8.41 19.55
CA ASN A 343 25.87 8.24 20.72
C ASN A 343 25.89 6.80 21.24
N THR A 344 24.74 6.11 21.24
CA THR A 344 24.65 4.70 21.67
C THR A 344 25.49 3.78 20.77
N GLU A 345 25.57 4.08 19.48
CA GLU A 345 26.41 3.38 18.50
C GLU A 345 27.88 3.82 18.55
N GLY A 346 28.27 4.75 19.42
CA GLY A 346 29.66 5.18 19.62
C GLY A 346 30.24 5.98 18.44
N LEU A 347 29.40 6.63 17.64
CA LEU A 347 29.83 7.36 16.45
C LEU A 347 30.41 8.75 16.80
N PRO A 348 31.31 9.31 15.96
CA PRO A 348 32.00 10.57 16.27
C PRO A 348 31.04 11.75 16.46
N ALA A 349 31.19 12.48 17.56
CA ALA A 349 30.45 13.70 17.84
C ALA A 349 31.42 14.86 18.15
N ALA A 350 31.05 16.07 17.75
CA ALA A 350 31.76 17.28 18.09
C ALA A 350 31.24 17.88 19.41
N SER A 351 32.14 18.50 20.16
CA SER A 351 31.86 19.22 21.41
C SER A 351 32.42 20.64 21.32
N GLY A 352 31.60 21.68 21.48
CA GLY A 352 32.04 23.09 21.39
C GLY A 352 31.04 24.00 20.65
N SER A 353 31.33 25.30 20.57
CA SER A 353 30.41 26.33 20.04
C SER A 353 30.16 26.21 18.53
N ALA A 354 28.92 26.55 18.13
CA ALA A 354 28.37 26.50 16.78
C ALA A 354 29.07 27.42 15.76
#